data_AF-A0A966AK19-F1
#
_entry.id   AF-A0A966AK19-F1
#
_cell.length_a   1.000
_cell.length_b   1.000
_cell.length_c   1.000
_cell.angle_alpha   90.00
_cell.angle_beta   90.00
_cell.angle_gamma   90.00
#
_symmetry.space_group_name_H-M   'P 1'
#
loop_
_entity.id
_entity.type
_entity.pdbx_description
1 polymer ?
#
loop_
_entity_poly.entity_id
_entity_poly.type
_entity_poly.pdbx_seq_one_letter_code
_entity_poly.pdbx_strand_id
1 'polypeptide(L)'
;MASPVRRITKPGVILLSLLLLLLLLLMAVVPAHAQEVNEYRQFLGIDSRRLIWFLAQMHLFFGAFVLGVPLFAVTIEVVGWRTKDPKYDKLAYEFTSLLSVAYATTAALGGLLAFALFTLYPTFMGLMAGTFKDVMFIYALLFLAETVFLYMYYYGWDWLKRTDPFGRNARRLFKTLGAAVIVLGTVFFFGGFGFEMRGDTR
;
A
#
# COMPACT_ATOMS: atom_id res chain seq x y z
N MET A 1 2.37 54.63 -28.35
CA MET A 1 0.91 54.81 -28.22
C MET A 1 0.29 53.46 -27.90
N ALA A 2 -0.09 53.21 -26.64
CA ALA A 2 -0.73 51.96 -26.22
C ALA A 2 -2.25 52.16 -26.14
N SER A 3 -3.03 51.38 -26.87
CA SER A 3 -4.50 51.38 -26.81
C SER A 3 -5.00 50.61 -25.59
N PRO A 4 -5.96 51.12 -24.80
CA PRO A 4 -6.48 50.38 -23.64
C PRO A 4 -7.50 49.34 -24.10
N VAL A 5 -7.21 48.07 -23.85
CA VAL A 5 -8.14 46.94 -24.01
C VAL A 5 -9.27 47.09 -22.99
N ARG A 6 -10.48 47.45 -23.46
CA ARG A 6 -11.69 47.56 -22.63
C ARG A 6 -12.15 46.14 -22.23
N ARG A 7 -11.83 45.69 -21.01
CA ARG A 7 -12.45 44.48 -20.43
C ARG A 7 -13.92 44.75 -20.14
N ILE A 8 -14.81 44.28 -21.01
CA ILE A 8 -16.25 44.28 -20.77
C ILE A 8 -16.60 42.99 -20.02
N THR A 9 -16.49 43.00 -18.69
CA THR A 9 -17.11 41.96 -17.85
C THR A 9 -18.34 42.57 -17.19
N LYS A 10 -19.52 42.41 -17.81
CA LYS A 10 -20.79 42.85 -17.21
C LYS A 10 -21.07 41.95 -15.99
N PRO A 11 -21.32 42.51 -14.79
CA PRO A 11 -21.47 41.74 -13.55
C PRO A 11 -22.57 40.67 -13.62
N GLY A 12 -23.63 40.91 -14.41
CA GLY A 12 -24.70 39.94 -14.64
C GLY A 12 -24.26 38.67 -15.39
N VAL A 13 -23.24 38.76 -16.26
CA VAL A 13 -22.71 37.59 -16.97
C VAL A 13 -21.91 36.70 -16.02
N ILE A 14 -21.14 37.31 -15.10
CA ILE A 14 -20.38 36.59 -14.07
C ILE A 14 -21.34 35.85 -13.15
N LEU A 15 -22.39 36.51 -12.67
CA LEU A 15 -23.40 35.90 -11.81
C LEU A 15 -24.10 34.73 -12.50
N LEU A 16 -24.51 34.90 -13.76
CA LEU A 16 -25.15 33.84 -14.54
C LEU A 16 -24.21 32.65 -14.76
N SER A 17 -22.94 32.90 -15.07
CA SER A 17 -21.95 31.84 -15.23
C SER A 17 -21.62 31.12 -13.92
N LEU A 18 -21.60 31.82 -12.78
CA LEU A 18 -21.42 31.20 -11.46
C LEU A 18 -22.63 30.37 -11.04
N LEU A 19 -23.83 30.85 -11.35
CA LEU A 19 -25.08 30.15 -11.04
C LEU A 19 -25.26 28.92 -11.94
N LEU A 20 -24.86 29.03 -13.22
CA LEU A 20 -24.78 27.91 -14.14
C LEU A 20 -23.72 26.90 -13.70
N LEU A 21 -22.53 27.35 -13.28
CA LEU A 21 -21.47 26.48 -12.75
C LEU A 21 -21.92 25.78 -11.47
N LEU A 22 -22.59 26.49 -10.56
CA LEU A 22 -23.15 25.93 -9.33
C LEU A 22 -24.25 24.90 -9.64
N LEU A 23 -25.12 25.17 -10.60
CA LEU A 23 -26.14 24.24 -11.08
C LEU A 23 -25.48 23.00 -11.71
N LEU A 24 -24.43 23.17 -12.51
CA LEU A 24 -23.68 22.07 -13.12
C LEU A 24 -22.97 21.22 -12.05
N LEU A 25 -22.43 21.86 -11.02
CA LEU A 25 -21.85 21.21 -9.84
C LEU A 25 -22.91 20.43 -9.05
N LEU A 26 -24.06 21.03 -8.80
CA LEU A 26 -25.20 20.37 -8.15
C LEU A 26 -25.69 19.16 -8.95
N MET A 27 -25.84 19.31 -10.27
CA MET A 27 -26.25 18.22 -11.17
C MET A 27 -25.18 17.13 -11.31
N ALA A 28 -23.89 17.43 -11.09
CA ALA A 28 -22.83 16.42 -11.00
C ALA A 28 -22.82 15.68 -9.64
N VAL A 29 -23.37 16.27 -8.58
CA VAL A 29 -23.53 15.64 -7.26
C VAL A 29 -24.77 14.75 -7.20
N VAL A 30 -25.86 15.09 -7.90
CA VAL A 30 -27.12 14.33 -7.92
C VAL A 30 -26.99 12.85 -8.35
N PRO A 31 -26.22 12.45 -9.38
CA PRO A 31 -26.08 11.03 -9.74
C PRO A 31 -25.33 10.21 -8.68
N ALA A 32 -24.74 10.83 -7.65
CA ALA A 32 -24.18 10.10 -6.52
C ALA A 32 -25.25 9.46 -5.60
N HIS A 33 -26.51 9.93 -5.68
CA HIS A 33 -27.62 9.43 -4.84
C HIS A 33 -28.56 8.46 -5.55
N ALA A 34 -28.42 8.25 -6.87
CA ALA A 34 -29.23 7.32 -7.65
C ALA A 34 -28.57 5.94 -7.81
N GLN A 35 -27.91 5.45 -6.75
CA GLN A 35 -27.37 4.10 -6.77
C GLN A 35 -28.51 3.15 -6.41
N GLU A 36 -28.88 2.27 -7.35
CA GLU A 36 -29.86 1.21 -7.14
C GLU A 36 -29.65 0.49 -5.80
N VAL A 37 -30.76 0.04 -5.20
CA VAL A 37 -30.79 -0.77 -3.97
C VAL A 37 -29.95 -2.01 -4.21
N ASN A 38 -28.68 -1.90 -3.89
CA ASN A 38 -27.74 -2.99 -4.05
C ASN A 38 -27.95 -3.90 -2.83
N GLU A 39 -28.48 -5.10 -3.06
CA GLU A 39 -28.62 -6.16 -2.06
C GLU A 39 -27.23 -6.66 -1.59
N TYR A 40 -26.41 -5.78 -1.05
CA TYR A 40 -25.25 -6.15 -0.25
C TYR A 40 -25.70 -6.35 1.18
N ARG A 41 -25.17 -7.42 1.78
CA ARG A 41 -25.49 -7.86 3.13
C ARG A 41 -25.12 -6.76 4.13
N GLN A 42 -26.09 -5.98 4.59
CA GLN A 42 -25.85 -4.86 5.50
C GLN A 42 -25.37 -5.37 6.87
N PHE A 43 -24.41 -4.66 7.47
CA PHE A 43 -23.85 -5.00 8.77
C PHE A 43 -24.03 -3.84 9.73
N LEU A 44 -24.78 -4.09 10.82
CA LEU A 44 -25.08 -3.08 11.86
C LEU A 44 -25.69 -1.77 11.30
N GLY A 45 -26.50 -1.84 10.24
CA GLY A 45 -27.14 -0.67 9.62
C GLY A 45 -26.20 0.22 8.80
N ILE A 46 -24.94 -0.17 8.61
CA ILE A 46 -23.99 0.51 7.74
C ILE A 46 -23.93 -0.20 6.39
N ASP A 47 -23.94 0.58 5.31
CA ASP A 47 -23.76 0.07 3.95
C ASP A 47 -22.42 -0.66 3.82
N SER A 48 -22.47 -1.93 3.42
CA SER A 48 -21.31 -2.82 3.31
C SER A 48 -20.19 -2.22 2.44
N ARG A 49 -20.58 -1.53 1.37
CA ARG A 49 -19.64 -0.84 0.48
C ARG A 49 -18.85 0.27 1.18
N ARG A 50 -19.51 1.07 2.03
CA ARG A 50 -18.86 2.17 2.75
C ARG A 50 -17.90 1.63 3.80
N LEU A 51 -18.31 0.57 4.52
CA LEU A 51 -17.47 -0.09 5.51
C LEU A 51 -16.21 -0.69 4.88
N ILE A 52 -16.36 -1.47 3.80
CA ILE A 52 -15.22 -2.08 3.09
C ILE A 52 -14.31 -0.99 2.51
N TRP A 53 -14.88 0.06 1.90
CA TRP A 53 -14.09 1.16 1.38
C TRP A 53 -13.25 1.83 2.46
N PHE A 54 -13.84 2.14 3.62
CA PHE A 54 -13.12 2.74 4.74
C PHE A 54 -12.00 1.83 5.25
N LEU A 55 -12.29 0.55 5.50
CA LEU A 55 -11.31 -0.41 5.98
C LEU A 55 -10.16 -0.62 4.97
N ALA A 56 -10.49 -0.76 3.70
CA ALA A 56 -9.51 -0.89 2.62
C ALA A 56 -8.64 0.35 2.49
N GLN A 57 -9.24 1.54 2.58
CA GLN A 57 -8.50 2.80 2.50
C GLN A 57 -7.52 2.94 3.67
N MET A 58 -7.97 2.65 4.90
CA MET A 58 -7.09 2.70 6.07
C MET A 58 -5.96 1.67 5.94
N HIS A 59 -6.27 0.43 5.55
CA HIS A 59 -5.24 -0.60 5.34
C HIS A 59 -4.21 -0.18 4.28
N LEU A 60 -4.65 0.40 3.16
CA LEU A 60 -3.75 0.84 2.08
C LEU A 60 -2.88 2.04 2.48
N PHE A 61 -3.37 2.99 3.27
CA PHE A 61 -2.55 4.11 3.75
C PHE A 61 -1.39 3.63 4.62
N PHE A 62 -1.65 2.73 5.57
CA PHE A 62 -0.57 2.14 6.36
C PHE A 62 0.28 1.16 5.54
N GLY A 63 -0.31 0.42 4.59
CA GLY A 63 0.42 -0.45 3.68
C GLY A 63 1.45 0.29 2.83
N ALA A 64 1.08 1.44 2.26
CA ALA A 64 2.02 2.28 1.52
C ALA A 64 3.18 2.78 2.40
N PHE A 65 2.89 3.12 3.66
CA PHE A 65 3.91 3.51 4.63
C PHE A 65 4.85 2.36 4.97
N VAL A 66 4.31 1.16 5.22
CA VAL A 66 5.09 -0.07 5.49
C VAL A 66 5.98 -0.45 4.32
N LEU A 67 5.57 -0.21 3.08
CA LEU A 67 6.41 -0.46 1.91
C LEU A 67 7.47 0.64 1.69
N GLY A 68 7.15 1.90 2.00
CA GLY A 68 8.04 3.03 1.76
C GLY A 68 9.16 3.18 2.80
N VAL A 69 8.84 3.06 4.09
CA VAL A 69 9.80 3.32 5.18
C VAL A 69 11.03 2.39 5.19
N PRO A 70 10.93 1.07 4.94
CA PRO A 70 12.10 0.19 4.91
C PRO A 70 13.11 0.63 3.83
N LEU A 71 12.62 1.08 2.67
CA LEU A 71 13.49 1.57 1.61
C LEU A 71 14.26 2.83 2.05
N PHE A 72 13.60 3.74 2.77
CA PHE A 72 14.26 4.90 3.35
C PHE A 72 15.25 4.50 4.45
N ALA A 73 14.89 3.59 5.36
CA ALA A 73 15.77 3.13 6.43
C ALA A 73 17.07 2.51 5.87
N VAL A 74 16.96 1.61 4.89
CA VAL A 74 18.12 1.00 4.22
C VAL A 74 18.96 2.05 3.50
N THR A 75 18.34 3.02 2.83
CA THR A 75 19.07 4.09 2.14
C THR A 75 19.87 4.95 3.13
N ILE A 76 19.26 5.33 4.26
CA ILE A 76 19.91 6.10 5.32
C ILE A 76 21.04 5.29 5.96
N GLU A 77 20.84 3.98 6.19
CA GLU A 77 21.87 3.08 6.71
C GLU A 77 23.08 3.00 5.77
N VAL A 78 22.87 2.89 4.46
CA VAL A 78 23.95 2.91 3.45
C VAL A 78 24.70 4.23 3.45
N VAL A 79 24.00 5.36 3.58
CA VAL A 79 24.63 6.69 3.72
C VAL A 79 25.42 6.78 5.02
N GLY A 80 24.85 6.33 6.14
CA GLY A 80 25.52 6.29 7.45
C GLY A 80 26.79 5.44 7.44
N TRP A 81 26.76 4.28 6.77
CA TRP A 81 27.93 3.43 6.60
C TRP A 81 29.05 4.09 5.78
N ARG A 82 28.68 4.84 4.71
CA ARG A 82 29.67 5.56 3.89
C ARG A 82 30.25 6.79 4.59
N THR A 83 29.41 7.57 5.26
CA THR A 83 29.79 8.82 5.95
C THR A 83 30.41 8.58 7.33
N LYS A 84 30.18 7.41 7.93
CA LYS A 84 30.55 7.04 9.31
C LYS A 84 30.03 8.01 10.39
N ASP A 85 28.94 8.71 10.10
CA ASP A 85 28.30 9.62 11.06
C ASP A 85 27.19 8.88 11.83
N PRO A 86 27.27 8.79 13.17
CA PRO A 86 26.29 8.09 14.01
C PRO A 86 24.88 8.69 13.94
N LYS A 87 24.71 9.93 13.47
CA LYS A 87 23.40 10.56 13.32
C LYS A 87 22.51 9.84 12.31
N TYR A 88 23.08 9.41 11.18
CA TYR A 88 22.33 8.66 10.17
C TYR A 88 21.94 7.27 10.66
N ASP A 89 22.84 6.61 11.40
CA ASP A 89 22.55 5.32 12.02
C ASP A 89 21.40 5.43 13.04
N LYS A 90 21.41 6.47 13.88
CA LYS A 90 20.30 6.75 14.82
C LYS A 90 18.99 7.03 14.09
N LEU A 91 19.04 7.82 13.01
CA LEU A 91 17.87 8.14 12.21
C LEU A 91 17.27 6.88 11.57
N ALA A 92 18.09 5.98 11.01
CA ALA A 92 17.62 4.72 10.45
C ALA A 92 16.92 3.85 11.51
N TYR A 93 17.49 3.78 12.72
CA TYR A 93 16.86 3.08 13.84
C TYR A 93 15.49 3.67 14.21
N GLU A 94 15.39 5.00 14.32
CA GLU A 94 14.11 5.68 14.62
C GLU A 94 13.04 5.36 13.56
N PHE A 95 13.39 5.31 12.28
CA PHE A 95 12.48 4.89 11.20
C PHE A 95 12.04 3.43 11.33
N THR A 96 12.94 2.52 11.70
CA THR A 96 12.58 1.09 11.91
C THR A 96 11.65 0.86 13.10
N SER A 97 11.79 1.69 14.14
CA SER A 97 10.87 1.71 15.27
C SER A 97 9.44 2.07 14.82
N LEU A 98 9.31 3.15 14.03
CA LEU A 98 8.03 3.60 13.48
C LEU A 98 7.43 2.55 12.53
N LEU A 99 8.27 1.90 11.74
CA LEU A 99 7.87 0.82 10.83
C LEU A 99 7.23 -0.35 11.59
N SER A 100 7.77 -0.76 12.74
CA SER A 100 7.26 -1.90 13.51
C SER A 100 5.82 -1.66 14.01
N VAL A 101 5.52 -0.46 14.49
CA VAL A 101 4.16 -0.08 14.94
C VAL A 101 3.20 0.02 13.75
N ALA A 102 3.65 0.62 12.65
CA ALA A 102 2.84 0.73 11.44
C ALA A 102 2.55 -0.65 10.81
N TYR A 103 3.50 -1.58 10.86
CA TYR A 103 3.33 -2.95 10.37
C TYR A 103 2.25 -3.69 11.14
N ALA A 104 2.31 -3.67 12.49
CA ALA A 104 1.29 -4.28 13.33
C ALA A 104 -0.11 -3.68 13.09
N THR A 105 -0.18 -2.36 12.96
CA THR A 105 -1.45 -1.65 12.66
C THR A 105 -2.00 -2.05 11.29
N THR A 106 -1.13 -2.15 10.28
CA THR A 106 -1.50 -2.60 8.92
C THR A 106 -2.04 -4.02 8.94
N ALA A 107 -1.37 -4.94 9.66
CA ALA A 107 -1.78 -6.33 9.79
C ALA A 107 -3.14 -6.45 10.51
N ALA A 108 -3.35 -5.68 11.57
CA ALA A 108 -4.63 -5.65 12.28
C ALA A 108 -5.77 -5.13 11.38
N LEU A 109 -5.54 -4.03 10.65
CA LEU A 109 -6.52 -3.48 9.70
C LEU A 109 -6.77 -4.40 8.51
N GLY A 110 -5.74 -5.11 8.04
CA GLY A 110 -5.83 -6.09 6.96
C GLY A 110 -6.61 -7.33 7.38
N GLY A 111 -6.36 -7.83 8.59
CA GLY A 111 -7.14 -8.91 9.20
C GLY A 111 -8.60 -8.51 9.35
N LEU A 112 -8.88 -7.32 9.89
CA LEU A 112 -10.23 -6.79 10.02
C LEU A 112 -10.92 -6.65 8.65
N LEU A 113 -10.22 -6.14 7.63
CA LEU A 113 -10.71 -6.06 6.26
C LEU A 113 -11.01 -7.44 5.69
N ALA A 114 -10.15 -8.44 5.91
CA ALA A 114 -10.35 -9.80 5.45
C ALA A 114 -11.61 -10.41 6.10
N PHE A 115 -11.76 -10.29 7.42
CA PHE A 115 -12.97 -10.74 8.12
C PHE A 115 -14.24 -10.06 7.59
N ALA A 116 -14.18 -8.75 7.32
CA ALA A 116 -15.29 -8.02 6.74
C ALA A 116 -15.62 -8.51 5.32
N LEU A 117 -14.62 -8.78 4.47
CA LEU A 117 -14.82 -9.30 3.12
C LEU A 117 -15.39 -10.72 3.12
N PHE A 118 -14.89 -11.62 3.96
CA PHE A 118 -15.43 -12.98 4.10
C PHE A 118 -16.89 -12.98 4.57
N THR A 119 -17.27 -12.02 5.43
CA THR A 119 -18.64 -11.92 5.97
C THR A 119 -19.62 -11.25 5.01
N LEU A 120 -19.22 -10.14 4.38
CA LEU A 120 -20.10 -9.29 3.58
C LEU A 120 -20.11 -9.66 2.09
N TYR A 121 -19.02 -10.24 1.59
CA TYR A 121 -18.82 -10.58 0.18
C TYR A 121 -18.33 -12.05 0.00
N PRO A 122 -19.07 -13.06 0.50
CA PRO A 122 -18.61 -14.45 0.46
C PRO A 122 -18.48 -15.04 -0.94
N THR A 123 -19.33 -14.65 -1.90
CA THR A 123 -19.23 -15.10 -3.30
C THR A 123 -17.91 -14.64 -3.94
N PHE A 124 -17.54 -13.38 -3.71
CA PHE A 124 -16.28 -12.82 -4.19
C PHE A 124 -15.08 -13.50 -3.52
N MET A 125 -15.13 -13.69 -2.21
CA MET A 125 -14.06 -14.39 -1.49
C MET A 125 -13.94 -15.87 -1.88
N GLY A 126 -15.04 -16.54 -2.22
CA GLY A 126 -15.03 -17.90 -2.75
C GLY A 126 -14.30 -18.00 -4.09
N LEU A 127 -14.53 -17.04 -4.99
CA LEU A 127 -13.80 -16.94 -6.25
C LEU A 127 -12.30 -16.68 -6.03
N MET A 128 -11.95 -15.69 -5.21
CA MET A 128 -10.56 -15.34 -4.95
C MET A 128 -9.80 -16.48 -4.25
N ALA A 129 -10.41 -17.10 -3.23
CA ALA A 129 -9.81 -18.24 -2.54
C ALA A 129 -9.66 -19.44 -3.46
N GLY A 130 -10.62 -19.71 -4.35
CA GLY A 130 -10.55 -20.79 -5.34
C GLY A 130 -9.41 -20.62 -6.34
N THR A 131 -9.27 -19.40 -6.90
CA THR A 131 -8.24 -19.08 -7.91
C THR A 131 -6.84 -19.06 -7.32
N PHE A 132 -6.65 -18.48 -6.13
CA PHE A 132 -5.33 -18.27 -5.55
C PHE A 132 -4.90 -19.36 -4.56
N LYS A 133 -5.70 -20.41 -4.33
CA LYS A 133 -5.46 -21.44 -3.29
C LYS A 133 -4.02 -21.97 -3.25
N ASP A 134 -3.39 -22.16 -4.42
CA ASP A 134 -2.07 -22.76 -4.54
C ASP A 134 -0.95 -21.81 -4.07
N VAL A 135 -1.15 -20.49 -4.22
CA VAL A 135 -0.19 -19.46 -3.81
C VAL A 135 -0.49 -18.87 -2.43
N MET A 136 -1.74 -18.96 -1.96
CA MET A 136 -2.18 -18.35 -0.69
C MET A 136 -1.36 -18.83 0.52
N PHE A 137 -0.98 -20.11 0.56
CA PHE A 137 -0.18 -20.65 1.66
C PHE A 137 1.25 -20.10 1.66
N ILE A 138 1.90 -20.07 0.49
CA ILE A 138 3.25 -19.50 0.33
C ILE A 138 3.22 -18.01 0.66
N TYR A 139 2.21 -17.30 0.20
CA TYR A 139 2.01 -15.88 0.50
C TYR A 139 1.92 -15.62 2.01
N ALA A 140 1.11 -16.39 2.74
CA ALA A 140 0.99 -16.26 4.20
C ALA A 140 2.32 -16.56 4.92
N LEU A 141 3.07 -17.57 4.48
CA LEU A 141 4.39 -17.87 5.04
C LEU A 141 5.41 -16.76 4.77
N LEU A 142 5.41 -16.17 3.57
CA LEU A 142 6.28 -15.04 3.24
C LEU A 142 5.97 -13.81 4.09
N PHE A 143 4.68 -13.51 4.32
CA PHE A 143 4.27 -12.41 5.19
C PHE A 143 4.68 -12.63 6.66
N LEU A 144 4.58 -13.87 7.15
CA LEU A 144 5.07 -14.21 8.49
C LEU A 144 6.61 -14.09 8.56
N ALA A 145 7.31 -14.60 7.56
CA ALA A 145 8.76 -14.51 7.48
C ALA A 145 9.22 -13.05 7.46
N GLU A 146 8.58 -12.20 6.64
CA GLU A 146 8.82 -10.76 6.59
C GLU A 146 8.66 -10.10 7.96
N THR A 147 7.58 -10.44 8.68
CA THR A 147 7.35 -9.96 10.05
C THR A 147 8.51 -10.34 10.98
N VAL A 148 8.93 -11.61 10.94
CA VAL A 148 10.05 -12.10 11.77
C VAL A 148 11.34 -11.37 11.42
N PHE A 149 11.66 -11.19 10.15
CA PHE A 149 12.87 -10.47 9.72
C PHE A 149 12.84 -8.99 10.13
N LEU A 150 11.68 -8.33 10.02
CA LEU A 150 11.50 -6.94 10.44
C LEU A 150 11.74 -6.76 11.93
N TYR A 151 11.13 -7.61 12.77
CA TYR A 151 11.34 -7.56 14.22
C TYR A 151 12.77 -7.96 14.60
N MET A 152 13.37 -8.92 13.91
CA MET A 152 14.79 -9.27 14.12
C MET A 152 15.71 -8.11 13.73
N TYR A 153 15.40 -7.34 12.69
CA TYR A 153 16.18 -6.16 12.30
C TYR A 153 16.03 -5.03 13.32
N TYR A 154 14.83 -4.77 13.82
CA TYR A 154 14.58 -3.75 14.83
C TYR A 154 15.23 -4.09 16.19
N TYR A 155 14.93 -5.26 16.76
CA TYR A 155 15.48 -5.66 18.06
C TYR A 155 16.95 -6.09 17.98
N GLY A 156 17.40 -6.56 16.83
CA GLY A 156 18.77 -6.98 16.58
C GLY A 156 19.72 -5.82 16.24
N TRP A 157 19.26 -4.57 16.27
CA TRP A 157 20.02 -3.41 15.79
C TRP A 157 21.43 -3.31 16.40
N ASP A 158 21.55 -3.36 17.73
CA ASP A 158 22.85 -3.27 18.41
C ASP A 158 23.74 -4.49 18.16
N TRP A 159 23.13 -5.66 17.96
CA TRP A 159 23.84 -6.87 17.60
C TRP A 159 24.38 -6.81 16.16
N LEU A 160 23.58 -6.28 15.23
CA LEU A 160 23.93 -6.07 13.82
C LEU A 160 25.03 -5.02 13.61
N LYS A 161 25.16 -4.04 14.51
CA LYS A 161 26.27 -3.07 14.50
C LYS A 161 27.65 -3.68 14.75
N ARG A 162 27.71 -4.89 15.33
CA ARG A 162 29.00 -5.57 15.54
C ARG A 162 29.66 -5.83 14.18
N THR A 163 30.98 -5.86 14.13
CA THR A 163 31.75 -5.99 12.87
C THR A 163 31.43 -7.29 12.11
N ASP A 164 30.99 -8.31 12.85
CA ASP A 164 30.62 -9.64 12.38
C ASP A 164 29.42 -10.23 13.15
N PRO A 165 28.18 -9.80 12.83
CA PRO A 165 27.00 -10.35 13.49
C PRO A 165 26.72 -11.78 12.97
N PHE A 166 26.88 -11.99 11.66
CA PHE A 166 26.68 -13.28 11.02
C PHE A 166 27.99 -13.89 10.50
N GLY A 167 28.06 -15.22 10.56
CA GLY A 167 29.11 -16.01 9.91
C GLY A 167 29.20 -15.74 8.40
N ARG A 168 30.39 -15.95 7.82
CA ARG A 168 30.69 -15.60 6.41
C ARG A 168 29.70 -16.21 5.41
N ASN A 169 29.27 -17.46 5.64
CA ASN A 169 28.35 -18.18 4.77
C ASN A 169 26.93 -17.60 4.82
N ALA A 170 26.41 -17.31 6.02
CA ALA A 170 25.11 -16.66 6.19
C ALA A 170 25.08 -15.27 5.54
N ARG A 171 26.16 -14.49 5.67
CA ARG A 171 26.28 -13.18 5.04
C ARG A 171 26.27 -13.26 3.51
N ARG A 172 26.89 -14.30 2.93
CA ARG A 172 26.84 -14.55 1.48
C ARG A 172 25.43 -14.95 1.05
N LEU A 173 24.78 -15.84 1.80
CA LEU A 173 23.41 -16.29 1.55
C LEU A 173 22.44 -15.10 1.48
N PHE A 174 22.45 -14.20 2.48
CA PHE A 174 21.55 -13.04 2.48
C PHE A 174 21.81 -12.09 1.31
N LYS A 175 23.08 -11.86 0.96
CA LYS A 175 23.44 -11.05 -0.21
C LYS A 175 22.98 -11.68 -1.52
N THR A 176 23.17 -12.99 -1.68
CA THR A 176 22.72 -13.71 -2.88
C THR A 176 21.20 -13.77 -2.98
N LEU A 177 20.51 -13.94 -1.85
CA LEU A 177 19.05 -13.98 -1.80
C LEU A 177 18.45 -12.61 -2.14
N GLY A 178 18.99 -11.52 -1.58
CA GLY A 178 18.59 -10.17 -1.94
C GLY A 178 18.84 -9.84 -3.40
N ALA A 179 20.00 -10.21 -3.94
CA ALA A 179 20.30 -10.05 -5.37
C ALA A 179 19.35 -10.88 -6.25
N ALA A 180 19.05 -12.12 -5.86
CA ALA A 180 18.11 -12.98 -6.57
C ALA A 180 16.70 -12.39 -6.61
N VAL A 181 16.21 -11.81 -5.50
CA VAL A 181 14.90 -11.13 -5.46
C VAL A 181 14.87 -9.93 -6.41
N ILE A 182 15.92 -9.11 -6.43
CA ILE A 182 16.01 -7.96 -7.35
C ILE A 182 16.02 -8.41 -8.81
N VAL A 183 16.82 -9.42 -9.14
CA VAL A 183 16.90 -9.98 -10.50
C VAL A 183 15.57 -10.59 -10.90
N LEU A 184 14.95 -11.41 -10.05
CA LEU A 184 13.67 -12.05 -10.33
C LEU A 184 12.56 -11.02 -10.51
N GLY A 185 12.53 -9.97 -9.67
CA GLY A 185 11.61 -8.85 -9.82
C GLY A 185 11.82 -8.07 -11.12
N THR A 186 13.07 -7.87 -11.55
CA THR A 186 13.39 -7.20 -12.81
C THR A 186 12.97 -8.05 -14.01
N VAL A 187 13.28 -9.35 -13.99
CA VAL A 187 12.87 -10.31 -15.04
C VAL A 187 11.34 -10.37 -15.14
N PHE A 188 10.64 -10.42 -14.02
CA PHE A 188 9.18 -10.35 -13.98
C PHE A 188 8.65 -9.04 -14.59
N PHE A 189 9.22 -7.90 -14.22
CA PHE A 189 8.82 -6.58 -14.73
C PHE A 189 8.97 -6.47 -16.26
N PHE A 190 10.00 -7.08 -16.85
CA PHE A 190 10.22 -7.11 -18.29
C PHE A 190 9.52 -8.28 -19.00
N GLY A 191 8.58 -8.96 -18.34
CA GLY A 191 7.75 -9.99 -18.95
C GLY A 191 8.44 -11.35 -19.12
N GLY A 192 9.54 -11.60 -18.42
CA GLY A 192 10.26 -12.89 -18.47
C GLY A 192 9.47 -14.06 -17.86
N PHE A 193 8.42 -13.78 -17.07
CA PHE A 193 7.49 -14.76 -16.55
C PHE A 193 6.06 -14.40 -16.96
N GLY A 194 5.64 -14.89 -18.13
CA GLY A 194 4.25 -14.88 -18.56
C GLY A 194 3.79 -16.32 -18.76
N PHE A 195 3.17 -16.92 -17.75
CA PHE A 195 2.28 -18.04 -18.04
C PHE A 195 1.11 -17.45 -18.82
N GLU A 196 0.86 -17.96 -20.01
CA GLU A 196 -0.33 -17.64 -20.80
C GLU A 196 -1.54 -17.80 -19.86
N MET A 197 -2.24 -16.70 -19.58
CA MET A 197 -3.38 -16.74 -18.66
C MET A 197 -4.36 -17.77 -19.23
N ARG A 198 -4.61 -18.85 -18.48
CA ARG A 198 -5.55 -19.90 -18.88
C ARG A 198 -6.93 -19.27 -19.03
N GLY A 199 -7.29 -18.92 -20.26
CA GLY A 199 -8.60 -18.37 -20.65
C GLY A 199 -9.70 -19.42 -20.74
N ASP A 200 -9.46 -20.64 -20.24
CA ASP A 200 -10.44 -21.71 -20.23
C ASP A 200 -11.39 -21.52 -19.05
N THR A 201 -12.38 -20.65 -19.24
CA THR A 201 -13.60 -20.65 -18.45
C THR A 201 -14.48 -21.81 -18.93
N ARG A 202 -14.25 -22.98 -18.35
CA ARG A 202 -15.22 -24.07 -18.27
C ARG A 202 -15.33 -24.55 -16.84
#